data_AF-A0A2K1E5C8-F1
#
_entry.id   AF-A0A2K1E5C8-F1
#
_cell.length_a   1.000
_cell.length_b   1.000
_cell.length_c   1.000
_cell.angle_alpha   90.00
_cell.angle_beta   90.00
_cell.angle_gamma   90.00
#
_symmetry.space_group_name_H-M   'P 1'
#
loop_
_entity.id
_entity.type
_entity.pdbx_description
1 polymer ?
#
loop_
_entity_poly.entity_id
_entity_poly.type
_entity_poly.pdbx_seq_one_letter_code
_entity_poly.pdbx_strand_id
1 'polypeptide(L)'
;MPNNNVVIQQVVTQAQSGTWRITSFIDSGQDETNNFTGYNFTFGTNGALSASNGNNSESGNWSVTDSNSNDDSNDDIDFNIMFNVPDTNDFEDLNDDWDIVSHTDNRIQLRDISGGNGGTDTLTFERN
;
A
#
# COMPACT_ATOMS: atom_id res chain seq x y z
N MET A 1 19.74 -13.77 -3.53
CA MET A 1 18.59 -12.88 -3.33
C MET A 1 19.12 -11.45 -3.22
N PRO A 2 18.39 -10.42 -3.71
CA PRO A 2 18.74 -9.05 -3.38
C PRO A 2 18.68 -8.85 -1.85
N ASN A 3 19.48 -7.93 -1.31
CA ASN A 3 19.44 -7.58 0.11
C ASN A 3 18.13 -6.82 0.41
N ASN A 4 17.35 -7.24 1.40
CA ASN A 4 16.08 -6.60 1.77
C ASN A 4 16.23 -5.09 1.98
N ASN A 5 17.34 -4.64 2.57
CA ASN A 5 17.62 -3.20 2.72
C ASN A 5 17.68 -2.46 1.37
N VAL A 6 18.21 -3.09 0.32
CA VAL A 6 18.27 -2.48 -1.02
C VAL A 6 16.86 -2.40 -1.62
N VAL A 7 16.07 -3.46 -1.49
CA VAL A 7 14.69 -3.50 -1.99
C VAL A 7 13.82 -2.48 -1.27
N ILE A 8 13.89 -2.43 0.07
CA ILE A 8 13.20 -1.43 0.90
C ILE A 8 13.52 -0.01 0.43
N GLN A 9 14.81 0.32 0.24
CA GLN A 9 15.20 1.65 -0.23
C GLN A 9 14.70 1.96 -1.66
N GLN A 10 14.65 0.94 -2.53
CA GLN A 10 14.09 1.09 -3.88
C GLN A 10 12.58 1.36 -3.83
N VAL A 11 11.81 0.58 -3.08
CA VAL A 11 10.36 0.76 -2.94
C VAL A 11 10.04 2.11 -2.31
N VAL A 12 10.76 2.51 -1.25
CA VAL A 12 10.60 3.83 -0.61
C VAL A 12 10.86 4.96 -1.61
N THR A 13 11.94 4.86 -2.40
CA THR A 13 12.27 5.87 -3.42
C THR A 13 11.19 5.94 -4.50
N GLN A 14 10.66 4.79 -4.93
CA GLN A 14 9.60 4.71 -5.92
C GLN A 14 8.30 5.33 -5.38
N ALA A 15 7.83 4.89 -4.22
CA ALA A 15 6.61 5.40 -3.59
C ALA A 15 6.67 6.93 -3.38
N GLN A 16 7.81 7.47 -2.95
CA GLN A 16 8.02 8.90 -2.78
C GLN A 16 8.12 9.70 -4.09
N SER A 17 8.21 9.04 -5.25
CA SER A 17 8.39 9.69 -6.56
C SER A 17 7.06 10.17 -7.17
N GLY A 18 6.49 11.22 -6.57
CA GLY A 18 5.30 11.89 -7.06
C GLY A 18 4.01 11.43 -6.38
N THR A 19 2.89 11.54 -7.09
CA THR A 19 1.57 11.15 -6.59
C THR A 19 1.05 9.91 -7.30
N TRP A 20 0.26 9.14 -6.58
CA TRP A 20 -0.28 7.86 -7.02
C TRP A 20 -1.80 7.88 -7.02
N ARG A 21 -2.42 7.00 -7.80
CA ARG A 21 -3.85 6.70 -7.74
C ARG A 21 -4.04 5.19 -7.59
N ILE A 22 -5.10 4.79 -6.90
CA ILE A 22 -5.53 3.39 -6.90
C ILE A 22 -6.20 3.09 -8.25
N THR A 23 -5.76 2.03 -8.92
CA THR A 23 -6.35 1.56 -10.18
C THR A 23 -7.03 0.21 -10.07
N SER A 24 -6.81 -0.50 -8.95
CA SER A 24 -7.53 -1.71 -8.59
C SER A 24 -7.45 -1.87 -7.07
N PHE A 25 -8.60 -2.10 -6.44
CA PHE A 25 -8.69 -2.57 -5.07
C PHE A 25 -9.78 -3.64 -5.00
N ILE A 26 -9.38 -4.87 -4.71
CA ILE A 26 -10.27 -6.01 -4.50
C ILE A 26 -10.13 -6.41 -3.04
N ASP A 27 -11.19 -6.25 -2.25
CA ASP A 27 -11.28 -6.72 -0.87
C ASP A 27 -12.17 -7.97 -0.83
N SER A 28 -11.57 -9.12 -0.51
CA SER A 28 -12.26 -10.38 -0.29
C SER A 28 -13.21 -10.76 -1.44
N GLY A 29 -12.81 -10.41 -2.67
CA GLY A 29 -13.54 -10.65 -3.91
C GLY A 29 -14.57 -9.57 -4.29
N GLN A 30 -14.70 -8.49 -3.52
CA GLN A 30 -15.47 -7.29 -3.88
C GLN A 30 -14.56 -6.26 -4.53
N ASP A 31 -15.00 -5.68 -5.66
CA ASP A 31 -14.28 -4.58 -6.31
C ASP A 31 -14.71 -3.25 -5.71
N GLU A 32 -13.80 -2.69 -4.92
CA GLU A 32 -13.98 -1.47 -4.13
C GLU A 32 -13.23 -0.27 -4.75
N THR A 33 -12.63 -0.46 -5.92
CA THR A 33 -11.81 0.56 -6.62
C THR A 33 -12.52 1.91 -6.74
N ASN A 34 -13.84 1.90 -6.92
CA ASN A 34 -14.62 3.12 -7.13
C ASN A 34 -14.63 4.06 -5.90
N ASN A 35 -14.45 3.53 -4.69
CA ASN A 35 -14.43 4.31 -3.43
C ASN A 35 -13.28 5.34 -3.44
N PHE A 36 -12.19 5.03 -4.16
CA PHE A 36 -10.97 5.85 -4.21
C PHE A 36 -10.86 6.69 -5.49
N THR A 37 -11.93 6.78 -6.30
CA THR A 37 -11.90 7.54 -7.55
C THR A 37 -11.57 9.01 -7.32
N GLY A 38 -10.55 9.50 -8.03
CA GLY A 38 -10.13 10.90 -7.98
C GLY A 38 -9.19 11.25 -6.81
N TYR A 39 -8.91 10.33 -5.89
CA TYR A 39 -7.90 10.55 -4.86
C TYR A 39 -6.49 10.44 -5.42
N ASN A 40 -5.64 11.38 -5.00
CA ASN A 40 -4.20 11.37 -5.23
C ASN A 40 -3.50 11.07 -3.91
N PHE A 41 -2.75 9.97 -3.88
CA PHE A 41 -1.97 9.49 -2.75
C PHE A 41 -0.55 10.05 -2.83
N THR A 42 -0.04 10.54 -1.70
CA THR A 42 1.33 11.02 -1.56
C THR A 42 1.99 10.29 -0.39
N PHE A 43 3.00 9.48 -0.72
CA PHE A 43 3.87 8.82 0.23
C PHE A 43 5.04 9.76 0.55
N GLY A 44 4.96 10.48 1.67
CA GLY A 44 5.92 11.49 2.07
C GLY A 44 7.11 10.95 2.88
N THR A 45 8.10 11.82 3.09
CA THR A 45 9.23 11.53 4.01
C THR A 45 8.77 11.36 5.45
N ASN A 46 9.57 10.69 6.28
CA ASN A 46 9.25 10.39 7.70
C ASN A 46 7.96 9.57 7.88
N GLY A 47 7.58 8.78 6.88
CA GLY A 47 6.41 7.90 6.94
C GLY A 47 5.07 8.62 6.96
N ALA A 48 4.98 9.84 6.42
CA ALA A 48 3.71 10.56 6.30
C ALA A 48 2.94 10.12 5.04
N LEU A 49 1.67 9.75 5.17
CA LEU A 49 0.77 9.40 4.07
C LEU A 49 -0.36 10.43 3.98
N SER A 50 -0.73 10.84 2.77
CA SER A 50 -1.93 11.64 2.54
C SER A 50 -2.62 11.21 1.26
N ALA A 51 -3.95 11.32 1.24
CA ALA A 51 -4.78 11.11 0.07
C ALA A 51 -5.77 12.27 -0.08
N SER A 52 -5.89 12.87 -1.26
CA SER A 52 -6.89 13.92 -1.49
C SER A 52 -7.48 13.89 -2.89
N ASN A 53 -8.79 14.14 -2.99
CA ASN A 53 -9.52 14.32 -4.23
C ASN A 53 -9.89 15.81 -4.51
N GLY A 54 -9.30 16.73 -3.76
CA GLY A 54 -9.56 18.18 -3.85
C GLY A 54 -10.74 18.68 -3.00
N ASN A 55 -11.67 17.80 -2.62
CA ASN A 55 -12.78 18.14 -1.70
C ASN A 55 -12.57 17.54 -0.31
N ASN A 56 -12.11 16.28 -0.28
CA ASN A 56 -11.81 15.52 0.93
C ASN A 56 -10.32 15.22 1.00
N SER A 57 -9.84 14.98 2.21
CA SER A 57 -8.48 14.57 2.46
C SER A 57 -8.38 13.66 3.67
N GLU A 58 -7.69 12.54 3.52
CA GLU A 58 -7.33 11.65 4.62
C GLU A 58 -5.81 11.63 4.80
N SER A 59 -5.38 11.40 6.04
CA SER A 59 -3.96 11.39 6.41
C SER A 59 -3.63 10.23 7.31
N GLY A 60 -2.39 9.78 7.23
CA GLY A 60 -1.95 8.56 7.86
C GLY A 60 -0.44 8.43 7.90
N ASN A 61 -0.01 7.20 8.11
CA ASN A 61 1.36 6.78 8.07
C ASN A 61 1.57 5.66 7.05
N TRP A 62 2.81 5.53 6.59
CA TRP A 62 3.24 4.43 5.75
C TRP A 62 4.69 4.07 6.05
N SER A 63 5.07 2.82 5.79
CA SER A 63 6.45 2.36 5.88
C SER A 63 6.68 1.13 5.02
N VAL A 64 7.94 0.88 4.66
CA VAL A 64 8.35 -0.40 4.09
C VAL A 64 9.28 -1.08 5.08
N THR A 65 8.89 -2.25 5.58
CA THR A 65 9.59 -2.96 6.67
C THR A 65 10.00 -4.35 6.26
N ASP A 66 10.99 -4.89 6.96
CA ASP A 66 11.42 -6.27 6.87
C ASP A 66 10.72 -7.05 8.00
N SER A 67 9.73 -7.89 7.67
CA SER A 67 9.04 -8.79 8.58
C SER A 67 9.95 -9.98 8.89
N ASN A 68 10.96 -9.71 9.73
CA ASN A 68 12.07 -10.59 10.11
C ASN A 68 11.69 -12.07 10.34
N SER A 69 11.59 -12.84 9.25
CA SER A 69 11.60 -14.29 9.24
C SER A 69 13.01 -14.70 8.85
N ASN A 70 13.57 -15.73 9.48
CA ASN A 70 14.95 -16.18 9.18
C ASN A 70 15.05 -16.89 7.81
N ASP A 71 14.11 -16.66 6.90
CA ASP A 71 14.08 -17.17 5.52
C ASP A 71 14.36 -15.99 4.59
N ASP A 72 15.26 -16.14 3.60
CA ASP A 72 15.68 -15.05 2.71
C ASP A 72 14.67 -14.85 1.54
N SER A 73 13.36 -14.86 1.83
CA SER A 73 12.33 -14.79 0.81
C SER A 73 11.95 -13.33 0.47
N ASN A 74 11.28 -13.11 -0.66
CA ASN A 74 10.72 -11.78 -0.95
C ASN A 74 9.39 -11.56 -0.19
N ASP A 75 8.87 -12.58 0.49
CA ASP A 75 7.64 -12.52 1.29
C ASP A 75 7.91 -11.90 2.68
N ASP A 76 9.12 -11.38 2.93
CA ASP A 76 9.53 -10.74 4.19
C ASP A 76 9.53 -9.19 4.11
N ILE A 77 9.02 -8.58 3.02
CA ILE A 77 8.96 -7.11 2.91
C ILE A 77 7.52 -6.63 2.79
N ASP A 78 7.10 -5.87 3.80
CA ASP A 78 5.72 -5.37 3.90
C ASP A 78 5.66 -3.89 3.51
N PHE A 79 4.61 -3.53 2.78
CA PHE A 79 4.19 -2.16 2.52
C PHE A 79 3.06 -1.78 3.47
N ASN A 80 3.42 -1.14 4.58
CA ASN A 80 2.48 -0.79 5.63
C ASN A 80 1.71 0.48 5.26
N ILE A 81 0.38 0.45 5.42
CA ILE A 81 -0.51 1.59 5.25
C ILE A 81 -1.36 1.73 6.52
N MET A 82 -1.50 2.96 7.02
CA MET A 82 -2.35 3.25 8.17
C MET A 82 -2.94 4.66 8.10
N PHE A 83 -4.20 4.80 7.73
CA PHE A 83 -4.99 6.03 7.77
C PHE A 83 -5.62 6.24 9.14
N ASN A 84 -5.63 7.49 9.61
CA ASN A 84 -6.23 7.89 10.89
C ASN A 84 -7.74 8.11 10.74
N VAL A 85 -8.48 7.07 10.38
CA VAL A 85 -9.92 7.09 10.10
C VAL A 85 -10.67 6.09 10.99
N PRO A 86 -11.98 6.27 11.23
CA PRO A 86 -12.78 5.25 11.91
C PRO A 86 -13.05 4.04 11.00
N ASP A 87 -13.32 2.87 11.58
CA ASP A 87 -13.66 1.58 10.94
C ASP A 87 -14.90 1.62 10.00
N THR A 88 -15.57 2.76 9.88
CA THR A 88 -16.71 2.97 8.97
C THR A 88 -16.32 3.76 7.72
N ASN A 89 -15.05 4.08 7.55
CA ASN A 89 -14.52 4.87 6.44
C ASN A 89 -13.82 3.92 5.47
N ASP A 90 -14.10 4.04 4.17
CA ASP A 90 -13.49 3.23 3.11
C ASP A 90 -11.94 3.21 3.17
N PHE A 91 -11.28 4.23 3.72
CA PHE A 91 -9.83 4.24 3.89
C PHE A 91 -9.32 3.27 4.95
N GLU A 92 -10.18 2.76 5.83
CA GLU A 92 -9.81 1.75 6.81
C GLU A 92 -9.52 0.40 6.14
N ASP A 93 -10.21 0.07 5.05
CA ASP A 93 -9.96 -1.14 4.26
C ASP A 93 -8.57 -1.15 3.57
N LEU A 94 -7.87 0.00 3.54
CA LEU A 94 -6.48 0.09 3.06
C LEU A 94 -5.44 -0.16 4.16
N ASN A 95 -5.84 -0.19 5.44
CA ASN A 95 -4.95 -0.28 6.57
C ASN A 95 -4.45 -1.71 6.76
N ASP A 96 -3.23 -1.99 6.33
CA ASP A 96 -2.65 -3.33 6.45
C ASP A 96 -1.12 -3.33 6.36
N ASP A 97 -0.51 -4.47 6.66
CA ASP A 97 0.90 -4.81 6.39
C ASP A 97 1.07 -5.59 5.07
N TRP A 98 0.64 -4.97 3.97
CA TRP A 98 0.58 -5.60 2.64
C TRP A 98 1.87 -6.25 2.14
N ASP A 99 1.78 -7.48 1.62
CA ASP A 99 2.85 -8.11 0.83
C ASP A 99 3.10 -7.33 -0.48
N ILE A 100 4.36 -7.10 -0.82
CA ILE A 100 4.73 -6.53 -2.12
C ILE A 100 4.77 -7.61 -3.21
N VAL A 101 3.74 -7.64 -4.07
CA VAL A 101 3.70 -8.55 -5.24
C VAL A 101 4.66 -8.09 -6.33
N SER A 102 4.69 -6.79 -6.64
CA SER A 102 5.65 -6.20 -7.57
C SER A 102 5.74 -4.69 -7.43
N HIS A 103 6.89 -4.14 -7.79
CA HIS A 103 7.12 -2.70 -7.75
C HIS A 103 7.97 -2.25 -8.95
N THR A 104 7.57 -1.14 -9.56
CA THR A 104 8.27 -0.44 -10.64
C THR A 104 8.14 1.05 -10.40
N ASP A 105 8.82 1.87 -11.20
CA ASP A 105 8.71 3.32 -11.06
C ASP A 105 7.29 3.85 -11.28
N ASN A 106 6.42 3.13 -12.02
CA ASN A 106 5.07 3.59 -12.36
C ASN A 106 3.94 2.79 -11.71
N ARG A 107 4.25 1.67 -11.04
CA ARG A 107 3.25 0.73 -10.56
C ARG A 107 3.73 -0.02 -9.33
N ILE A 108 2.89 -0.08 -8.31
CA ILE A 108 3.09 -0.88 -7.09
C ILE A 108 1.87 -1.79 -6.97
N GLN A 109 2.11 -3.09 -6.84
CA GLN A 109 1.07 -4.12 -6.64
C GLN A 109 1.30 -4.79 -5.31
N LEU A 110 0.24 -4.85 -4.52
CA LEU A 110 0.20 -5.28 -3.15
C LEU A 110 -0.87 -6.38 -2.98
N ARG A 111 -0.69 -7.23 -1.98
CA ARG A 111 -1.64 -8.28 -1.62
C ARG A 111 -1.63 -8.51 -0.11
N ASP A 112 -2.79 -8.80 0.46
CA ASP A 112 -2.89 -9.42 1.79
C ASP A 112 -3.54 -10.81 1.65
N ILE A 113 -3.04 -11.77 2.43
CA ILE A 113 -3.65 -13.09 2.60
C ILE A 113 -3.93 -13.29 4.08
N SER A 114 -5.06 -12.72 4.52
CA SER A 114 -5.59 -12.96 5.85
C SER A 114 -5.65 -14.46 6.22
N GLY A 115 -5.11 -14.81 7.39
CA GLY A 115 -5.08 -16.18 7.88
C GLY A 115 -6.49 -16.76 8.16
N GLY A 116 -6.68 -18.06 7.96
CA GLY A 116 -7.94 -18.77 8.26
C GLY A 116 -8.86 -18.95 7.04
N ASN A 117 -10.15 -18.60 7.18
CA ASN A 117 -11.14 -18.56 6.10
C ASN A 117 -11.22 -17.16 5.44
N GLY A 118 -10.25 -16.30 5.69
CA GLY A 118 -10.19 -14.94 5.16
C GLY A 118 -9.97 -14.92 3.65
N GLY A 119 -10.39 -13.82 3.02
CA GLY A 119 -10.22 -13.58 1.59
C GLY A 119 -8.76 -13.28 1.23
N THR A 120 -8.53 -13.03 -0.06
CA THR A 120 -7.28 -12.44 -0.54
C THR A 120 -7.61 -11.07 -1.06
N ASP A 121 -6.87 -10.09 -0.57
CA ASP A 121 -7.06 -8.70 -0.93
C ASP A 121 -5.95 -8.28 -1.87
N THR A 122 -6.26 -7.44 -2.86
CA THR A 122 -5.26 -6.96 -3.81
C THR A 122 -5.42 -5.48 -4.06
N LEU A 123 -4.30 -4.77 -4.04
CA LEU A 123 -4.25 -3.32 -4.17
C LEU A 123 -3.20 -2.94 -5.20
N THR A 124 -3.59 -2.11 -6.18
CA THR A 124 -2.68 -1.59 -7.21
C THR A 124 -2.69 -0.08 -7.21
N PHE A 125 -1.50 0.50 -7.02
CA PHE A 125 -1.24 1.92 -7.26
C PHE A 125 -0.55 2.11 -8.62
N GLU A 126 -0.96 3.13 -9.36
CA GLU A 126 -0.24 3.66 -10.52
C GLU A 126 0.12 5.12 -10.33
N ARG A 127 1.29 5.52 -10.84
CA ARG A 127 1.76 6.90 -10.79
C ARG A 127 0.90 7.79 -11.72
N ASN A 128 0.64 9.02 -11.28
CA ASN A 128 -0.05 10.05 -12.08
C ASN A 128 0.84 10.68 -13.15
#